data_AF-A0AAW0LVK5-F1
#
_entry.id   AF-A0AAW0LVK5-F1
#
_cell.length_a   1.000
_cell.length_b   1.000
_cell.length_c   1.000
_cell.angle_alpha   90.00
_cell.angle_beta   90.00
_cell.angle_gamma   90.00
#
_symmetry.space_group_name_H-M   'P 1'
#
loop_
_entity.id
_entity.type
_entity.pdbx_description
1 polymer ?
#
loop_
_entity_poly.entity_id
_entity_poly.type
_entity_poly.pdbx_seq_one_letter_code
_entity_poly.pdbx_strand_id
1 'polypeptide(L)'
;MWMLVGRMDCIDAGNDFFHIKFELQSNLEVVLKGGPWFVGQHFLAIRQWEPEFKADEASLSSVAIWIRLPALPIKFYNPIILKKIGRAIRLVLRIDSHMANGAKGRFARLCV
;
A
#
# COMPACT_ATOMS: atom_id res chain seq x y z
N MET A 1 9.85 -2.30 8.56
CA MET A 1 10.30 -3.57 7.96
C MET A 1 9.09 -4.44 7.70
N TRP A 2 9.03 -5.20 6.61
CA TRP A 2 7.98 -6.22 6.43
C TRP A 2 8.10 -7.24 7.57
N MET A 3 7.10 -7.34 8.43
CA MET A 3 7.09 -8.30 9.55
C MET A 3 6.66 -9.67 9.03
N LEU A 4 7.54 -10.30 8.25
CA LEU A 4 7.27 -11.56 7.56
C LEU A 4 7.35 -12.74 8.52
N VAL A 5 6.51 -13.74 8.28
CA VAL A 5 6.61 -15.07 8.90
C VAL A 5 7.05 -16.07 7.84
N GLY A 6 8.03 -16.93 8.14
CA GLY A 6 8.56 -17.90 7.18
C GLY A 6 9.58 -17.30 6.21
N ARG A 7 9.86 -18.02 5.12
CA ARG A 7 10.90 -17.66 4.15
C ARG A 7 10.39 -16.67 3.10
N MET A 8 11.34 -15.90 2.57
CA MET A 8 11.17 -14.99 1.46
C MET A 8 12.39 -15.11 0.56
N ASP A 9 12.15 -15.30 -0.73
CA ASP A 9 13.19 -15.26 -1.74
C ASP A 9 13.10 -13.93 -2.49
N CYS A 10 14.26 -13.34 -2.78
CA CYS A 10 14.39 -12.15 -3.61
C CYS A 10 15.25 -12.50 -4.81
N ILE A 11 14.73 -12.29 -6.01
CA ILE A 11 15.42 -12.53 -7.28
C ILE A 11 15.55 -11.18 -7.98
N ASP A 12 16.78 -10.80 -8.31
CA ASP A 12 17.06 -9.60 -9.09
C ASP A 12 16.62 -9.81 -10.54
N ALA A 13 15.78 -8.93 -11.05
CA ALA A 13 15.29 -8.94 -12.43
C ALA A 13 16.00 -7.91 -13.33
N GLY A 14 16.94 -7.13 -12.78
CA GLY A 14 17.61 -6.02 -13.46
C GLY A 14 16.77 -4.74 -13.50
N ASN A 15 17.39 -3.64 -13.93
CA ASN A 15 16.77 -2.31 -14.07
C ASN A 15 16.01 -1.85 -12.80
N ASP A 16 16.58 -2.09 -11.62
CA ASP A 16 15.98 -1.78 -10.31
C ASP A 16 14.66 -2.52 -10.01
N PHE A 17 14.38 -3.63 -10.71
CA PHE A 17 13.25 -4.50 -10.43
C PHE A 17 13.68 -5.79 -9.71
N PHE A 18 12.81 -6.23 -8.79
CA PHE A 18 13.03 -7.42 -7.98
C PHE A 18 11.77 -8.27 -7.94
N HIS A 19 11.92 -9.58 -8.05
CA HIS A 19 10.86 -10.55 -7.81
C HIS A 19 10.96 -11.05 -6.38
N ILE A 20 9.90 -10.79 -5.61
CA ILE A 20 9.78 -11.27 -4.24
C ILE A 20 8.81 -12.43 -4.21
N LYS A 21 9.30 -13.60 -3.79
CA LYS A 21 8.48 -14.78 -3.56
C LYS A 21 8.31 -14.98 -2.07
N PHE A 22 7.06 -14.98 -1.61
CA PHE A 22 6.72 -15.29 -0.24
C PHE A 22 6.32 -16.75 -0.12
N GLU A 23 6.74 -17.41 0.97
CA GLU A 23 6.25 -18.74 1.33
C GLU A 23 4.76 -18.70 1.71
N LEU A 24 4.34 -17.64 2.41
CA LEU A 24 2.99 -17.48 2.91
C LEU A 24 2.21 -16.41 2.13
N GLN A 25 0.99 -16.75 1.71
CA GLN A 25 0.06 -15.82 1.07
C GLN A 25 -0.29 -14.63 1.98
N SER A 26 -0.35 -14.84 3.29
CA SER A 26 -0.61 -13.78 4.27
C SER A 26 0.45 -12.68 4.23
N ASN A 27 1.72 -13.02 4.01
CA ASN A 27 2.79 -12.04 3.85
C ASN A 27 2.58 -11.19 2.59
N LEU A 28 2.21 -11.81 1.47
CA LEU A 28 1.92 -11.10 0.22
C LEU A 28 0.78 -10.09 0.44
N GLU A 29 -0.28 -10.48 1.14
CA GLU A 29 -1.37 -9.57 1.45
C GLU A 29 -0.95 -8.40 2.35
N VAL A 30 -0.15 -8.67 3.39
CA VAL A 30 0.38 -7.63 4.27
C VAL A 30 1.24 -6.65 3.49
N VAL A 31 2.11 -7.14 2.61
CA VAL A 31 3.00 -6.31 1.80
C VAL A 31 2.20 -5.50 0.78
N LEU A 32 1.29 -6.10 0.02
CA LEU A 32 0.49 -5.37 -0.98
C LEU A 32 -0.46 -4.34 -0.36
N LYS A 33 -1.02 -4.61 0.82
CA LYS A 33 -2.02 -3.72 1.46
C LYS A 33 -1.42 -2.77 2.50
N GLY A 34 -0.25 -3.09 3.06
CA GLY A 34 0.34 -2.43 4.23
C GLY A 34 0.92 -1.05 3.99
N GLY A 35 1.22 -0.70 2.74
CA GLY A 35 1.41 0.68 2.32
C GLY A 35 2.80 1.03 1.83
N PRO A 36 3.16 2.32 1.78
CA PRO A 36 4.39 2.72 1.13
C PRO A 36 5.58 2.16 1.90
N TRP A 37 6.37 1.34 1.23
CA TRP A 37 7.52 0.67 1.81
C TRP A 37 8.80 1.42 1.47
N PHE A 38 9.75 1.41 2.39
CA PHE A 38 11.01 2.08 2.23
C PHE A 38 12.14 1.13 2.65
N VAL A 39 13.22 1.16 1.88
CA VAL A 39 14.51 0.56 2.25
C VAL A 39 15.52 1.70 2.29
N GLY A 40 16.04 2.01 3.48
CA GLY A 40 16.77 3.25 3.72
C GLY A 40 15.88 4.47 3.43
N GLN A 41 16.32 5.31 2.48
CA GLN A 41 15.58 6.49 2.03
C GLN A 41 14.88 6.29 0.68
N HIS A 42 14.94 5.08 0.11
CA HIS A 42 14.35 4.77 -1.19
C HIS A 42 12.96 4.18 -1.03
N PHE A 43 12.02 4.74 -1.77
CA PHE A 43 10.66 4.23 -1.87
C PHE A 43 10.62 2.95 -2.71
N LEU A 44 9.97 1.91 -2.19
CA LEU A 44 9.72 0.67 -2.90
C LEU A 44 8.30 0.65 -3.45
N ALA A 45 8.19 0.74 -4.77
CA ALA A 45 6.94 0.47 -5.47
C ALA A 45 6.72 -1.05 -5.54
N ILE A 46 5.56 -1.50 -5.08
CA ILE A 46 5.21 -2.93 -5.08
C ILE A 46 3.95 -3.12 -5.90
N ARG A 47 3.97 -4.15 -6.74
CA ARG A 47 2.81 -4.66 -7.45
C ARG A 47 2.79 -6.18 -7.38
N GLN A 48 1.65 -6.75 -7.76
CA GLN A 48 1.53 -8.18 -7.93
C GLN A 48 2.44 -8.65 -9.08
N TRP A 49 3.02 -9.83 -8.94
CA TRP A 49 3.85 -10.44 -9.98
C TRP A 49 3.02 -10.76 -11.23
N GLU A 50 3.63 -10.59 -12.40
CA GLU A 50 3.03 -10.79 -13.72
C GLU A 50 3.90 -11.78 -14.53
N PRO A 51 3.33 -12.81 -15.18
CA PRO A 51 4.10 -13.86 -15.88
C PRO A 51 4.99 -13.38 -17.02
N GLU A 52 4.61 -12.28 -17.67
CA GLU A 52 5.30 -11.71 -18.84
C GLU A 52 6.04 -10.42 -18.49
N PHE A 53 6.39 -10.23 -17.21
CA PHE A 53 7.11 -9.05 -16.78
C PHE A 53 8.49 -8.98 -17.44
N LYS A 54 8.78 -7.84 -18.09
CA LYS A 54 10.09 -7.49 -18.63
C LYS A 54 10.55 -6.17 -18.03
N ALA A 55 11.71 -6.16 -17.39
CA ALA A 55 12.21 -5.00 -16.65
C ALA A 55 12.55 -3.81 -17.56
N ASP A 56 12.97 -4.08 -18.79
CA ASP A 56 13.35 -3.16 -19.85
C ASP A 56 12.16 -2.45 -20.53
N GLU A 57 10.99 -3.09 -20.53
CA GLU A 57 9.74 -2.49 -21.06
C GLU A 57 8.87 -1.90 -19.94
N ALA A 58 9.21 -2.18 -18.68
CA ALA A 58 8.41 -1.79 -17.53
C ALA A 58 8.52 -0.29 -17.23
N SER A 59 7.37 0.35 -17.06
CA SER A 59 7.28 1.73 -16.55
C SER A 59 6.35 1.80 -15.35
N LEU A 60 6.71 2.65 -14.39
CA LEU A 60 5.91 2.88 -13.20
C LEU A 60 5.16 4.21 -13.33
N SER A 61 3.95 4.16 -13.89
CA SER A 61 3.13 5.37 -14.12
C SER A 61 2.39 5.87 -12.87
N SER A 62 2.09 4.96 -11.94
CA SER A 62 1.40 5.29 -10.69
C SER A 62 1.64 4.24 -9.60
N VAL A 63 1.56 4.68 -8.34
CA VAL A 63 1.62 3.79 -7.18
C VAL A 63 0.53 4.17 -6.19
N ALA A 64 -0.09 3.15 -5.61
CA ALA A 64 -1.05 3.32 -4.53
C ALA A 64 -0.34 3.72 -3.23
N ILE A 65 -0.76 4.82 -2.62
CA ILE A 65 -0.19 5.30 -1.35
C ILE A 65 -1.27 5.49 -0.29
N TRP A 66 -0.90 5.25 0.97
CA TRP A 66 -1.77 5.58 2.10
C TRP A 66 -1.52 6.99 2.60
N ILE A 67 -2.52 7.85 2.43
CA ILE A 67 -2.54 9.19 3.00
C ILE A 67 -3.17 9.14 4.39
N ARG A 68 -2.55 9.82 5.36
CA ARG A 68 -3.12 10.06 6.68
C ARG A 68 -3.76 11.44 6.70
N LEU A 69 -4.96 11.53 7.27
CA LEU A 69 -5.68 12.78 7.52
C LEU A 69 -5.61 13.07 9.03
N PRO A 70 -4.51 13.70 9.50
CA PRO A 70 -4.37 14.04 10.91
C PRO A 70 -5.43 15.07 11.33
N ALA A 71 -5.86 14.97 12.59
CA ALA A 71 -6.81 15.91 13.20
C ALA A 71 -8.15 16.09 12.48
N LEU A 72 -8.52 15.18 11.56
CA LEU A 72 -9.85 15.18 10.94
C LEU A 72 -10.89 14.89 12.04
N PRO A 73 -11.87 15.79 12.28
CA PRO A 73 -12.89 15.55 13.29
C PRO A 73 -13.65 14.24 13.06
N ILE A 74 -13.89 13.48 14.13
CA ILE A 74 -14.50 12.13 14.05
C ILE A 74 -15.86 12.11 13.33
N LYS A 75 -16.61 13.21 13.36
CA LYS A 75 -17.86 13.39 12.59
C LYS A 75 -17.70 13.21 11.08
N PHE A 76 -16.48 13.35 10.56
CA PHE A 76 -16.16 13.16 9.14
C PHE A 76 -15.62 11.77 8.81
N TYR A 77 -15.54 10.85 9.78
CA TYR A 77 -15.05 9.46 9.57
C TYR A 77 -16.07 8.58 8.84
N ASN A 78 -17.21 9.13 8.46
CA ASN A 78 -18.17 8.44 7.59
C ASN A 78 -17.50 8.09 6.25
N PRO A 79 -17.56 6.81 5.80
CA PRO A 79 -16.92 6.38 4.55
C PRO A 79 -17.34 7.20 3.31
N ILE A 80 -18.57 7.70 3.26
CA ILE A 80 -19.06 8.53 2.15
C ILE A 80 -18.34 9.89 2.14
N ILE A 81 -18.16 10.50 3.31
CA ILE A 81 -17.45 11.77 3.46
C ILE A 81 -15.97 11.58 3.14
N LEU A 82 -15.34 10.55 3.70
CA LEU A 82 -13.95 10.20 3.43
C LEU A 82 -13.68 9.93 1.96
N LYS A 83 -14.61 9.25 1.27
CA LYS A 83 -14.53 9.06 -0.19
C LYS A 83 -14.61 10.39 -0.94
N LYS A 84 -15.48 11.32 -0.52
CA LYS A 84 -15.55 12.67 -1.12
C LYS A 84 -14.24 13.45 -0.92
N ILE A 85 -13.68 13.43 0.30
CA ILE A 85 -12.38 14.07 0.58
C ILE A 85 -11.29 13.47 -0.30
N GLY A 86 -11.19 12.13 -0.34
CA GLY A 86 -10.17 11.45 -1.13
C GLY A 86 -10.32 11.71 -2.64
N ARG A 87 -11.55 11.82 -3.15
CA ARG A 87 -11.81 12.16 -4.56
C ARG A 87 -11.33 13.54 -4.98
N ALA A 88 -11.17 14.48 -4.03
CA ALA A 88 -10.52 15.77 -4.31
C ALA A 88 -9.01 15.61 -4.54
N ILE A 89 -8.41 14.50 -4.11
CA ILE A 89 -7.00 14.17 -4.30
C ILE A 89 -6.83 13.27 -5.53
N ARG A 90 -7.48 12.09 -5.54
CA ARG A 90 -7.44 11.10 -6.63
C ARG A 90 -8.54 10.05 -6.48
N LEU A 91 -8.49 8.99 -7.31
CA LEU A 91 -9.33 7.82 -7.15
C LEU A 91 -9.03 7.13 -5.81
N VAL A 92 -10.03 7.04 -4.93
CA VAL A 92 -9.89 6.32 -3.65
C VAL A 92 -9.98 4.81 -3.91
N LEU A 93 -8.87 4.11 -3.69
CA LEU A 93 -8.77 2.66 -3.83
C LEU A 93 -9.31 1.94 -2.60
N ARG A 94 -8.97 2.42 -1.39
CA ARG A 94 -9.40 1.83 -0.12
C ARG A 94 -9.58 2.88 0.98
N ILE A 95 -10.48 2.60 1.91
CA ILE A 95 -10.63 3.32 3.17
C ILE A 95 -10.32 2.31 4.28
N ASP A 96 -9.51 2.72 5.24
CA ASP A 96 -9.17 1.85 6.36
C ASP A 96 -10.38 1.64 7.30
N SER A 97 -10.90 0.42 7.33
CA SER A 97 -12.10 0.04 8.09
C SER A 97 -11.86 -0.10 9.59
N HIS A 98 -10.60 -0.23 10.04
CA HIS A 98 -10.26 -0.29 11.47
C HIS A 98 -10.57 1.02 12.22
N MET A 99 -10.90 2.07 11.47
CA MET A 99 -11.39 3.35 11.96
C MET A 99 -12.83 3.27 12.51
N ALA A 100 -13.65 2.30 12.06
CA ALA A 100 -15.06 2.18 12.45
C ALA A 100 -15.27 1.68 13.89
N ASN A 101 -14.32 0.91 14.45
CA ASN A 101 -14.47 0.29 15.77
C ASN A 101 -13.85 1.09 16.93
N GLY A 102 -13.54 2.38 16.74
CA GLY A 102 -13.18 3.31 17.83
C GLY A 102 -11.88 2.99 18.59
N ALA A 103 -11.23 1.85 18.36
CA ALA A 103 -10.22 1.32 19.27
C ALA A 103 -8.79 1.87 19.07
N LYS A 104 -8.52 2.75 18.08
CA LYS A 104 -7.17 3.34 17.87
C LYS A 104 -7.11 4.55 16.91
N GLY A 105 -8.19 5.32 16.77
CA GLY A 105 -8.32 6.37 15.75
C GLY A 105 -7.71 7.72 16.14
N ARG A 106 -6.44 7.97 15.83
CA ARG A 106 -5.85 9.35 15.88
C ARG A 106 -5.89 10.08 14.53
N PHE A 107 -6.20 9.40 13.44
CA PHE A 107 -6.29 9.98 12.10
C PHE A 107 -7.09 9.05 11.18
N ALA A 108 -7.70 9.62 10.13
CA ALA A 108 -8.27 8.83 9.06
C ALA A 108 -7.19 8.42 8.04
N ARG A 109 -7.37 7.29 7.35
CA ARG A 109 -6.48 6.82 6.28
C ARG A 109 -7.22 6.52 5.00
N LEU A 110 -6.67 6.99 3.88
CA LEU A 110 -7.15 6.73 2.53
C LEU A 110 -6.03 6.15 1.69
N CYS A 111 -6.33 5.13 0.91
CA CYS A 111 -5.45 4.66 -0.15
C CYS A 111 -5.93 5.27 -1.46
N VAL A 112 -5.03 5.96 -2.15
CA VAL A 112 -5.28 6.65 -3.43
C VAL A 112 -4.26 6.28 -4.48
#